data_AF-X1TUI1-F1
#
_entry.id   AF-X1TUI1-F1
#
_cell.length_a   1.000
_cell.length_b   1.000
_cell.length_c   1.000
_cell.angle_alpha   90.00
_cell.angle_beta   90.00
_cell.angle_gamma   90.00
#
_symmetry.space_group_name_H-M   'P 1'
#
loop_
_entity.id
_entity.type
_entity.pdbx_description
1 polymer ?
#
loop_
_entity_poly.entity_id
_entity_poly.type
_entity_poly.pdbx_seq_one_letter_code
_entity_poly.pdbx_strand_id
1 'polypeptide(L)'
;MHLADHKIGLLTCSGIVAGGIPTSVGAAFSSYYRNSGQVTISFFGDGATNQGSFHESLNLASVWKLPVVFVCENNCYAITVPTTCSLPVENIADRAVGYGIPGKVVDGMNVLAVYEVVKEAVDRARDGKGPSFIEA
;
A
#
# COMPACT_ATOMS: atom_id res chain seq x y z
N MET A 1 -5.12 -13.50 -13.18
CA MET A 1 -5.60 -12.33 -13.94
C MET A 1 -4.49 -11.30 -13.93
N HIS A 2 -4.00 -10.88 -15.10
CA HIS A 2 -2.91 -9.89 -15.21
C HIS A 2 -3.39 -8.76 -16.11
N LEU A 3 -3.84 -7.66 -15.50
CA LEU A 3 -4.43 -6.51 -16.19
C LEU A 3 -3.47 -5.33 -16.19
N ALA A 4 -3.49 -4.53 -17.26
CA ALA A 4 -2.79 -3.25 -17.33
C ALA A 4 -3.51 -2.34 -18.31
N ASP A 5 -3.68 -1.07 -17.94
CA ASP A 5 -4.17 -0.01 -18.81
C ASP A 5 -3.57 1.33 -18.38
N HIS A 6 -2.53 1.74 -19.10
CA HIS A 6 -1.79 2.97 -18.79
C HIS A 6 -2.60 4.23 -19.06
N LYS A 7 -3.65 4.18 -19.88
CA LYS A 7 -4.50 5.35 -20.17
C LYS A 7 -5.29 5.80 -18.94
N ILE A 8 -5.64 4.85 -18.06
CA ILE A 8 -6.35 5.10 -16.81
C ILE A 8 -5.44 5.03 -15.58
N GLY A 9 -4.13 4.90 -15.76
CA GLY A 9 -3.16 4.82 -14.66
C GLY A 9 -3.01 3.45 -14.00
N LEU A 10 -3.56 2.38 -14.58
CA LEU A 10 -3.35 1.01 -14.13
C LEU A 10 -2.02 0.47 -14.69
N LEU A 11 -0.95 0.59 -13.91
CA LEU A 11 0.42 0.37 -14.39
C LEU A 11 0.75 -1.09 -14.75
N THR A 12 0.54 -2.01 -13.81
CA THR A 12 0.84 -3.44 -14.00
C THR A 12 0.25 -4.29 -12.88
N CYS A 13 -0.03 -5.56 -13.18
CA CYS A 13 -0.25 -6.60 -12.20
C CYS A 13 0.92 -7.59 -12.27
N SER A 14 1.60 -7.83 -11.14
CA SER A 14 2.65 -8.86 -11.05
C SER A 14 2.04 -10.21 -10.73
N GLY A 15 2.55 -11.29 -11.34
CA GLY A 15 2.24 -12.66 -10.94
C GLY A 15 3.00 -13.13 -9.69
N ILE A 16 3.98 -12.34 -9.24
CA ILE A 16 4.76 -12.60 -8.04
C ILE A 16 4.12 -11.84 -6.88
N VAL A 17 3.81 -12.54 -5.80
CA VAL A 17 3.26 -11.94 -4.57
C VAL A 17 4.20 -10.83 -4.08
N ALA A 18 3.64 -9.68 -3.72
CA ALA A 18 4.36 -8.45 -3.37
C ALA A 18 5.27 -7.86 -4.46
N GLY A 19 5.32 -8.44 -5.67
CA GLY A 19 6.17 -7.96 -6.76
C GLY A 19 5.73 -6.61 -7.35
N GLY A 20 4.45 -6.24 -7.19
CA GLY A 20 3.91 -4.94 -7.62
C GLY A 20 4.21 -3.77 -6.66
N ILE A 21 4.53 -4.07 -5.40
CA ILE A 21 4.80 -3.05 -4.37
C ILE A 21 6.05 -2.20 -4.72
N PRO A 22 7.22 -2.78 -5.04
CA PRO A 22 8.40 -1.98 -5.41
C PRO A 22 8.18 -1.20 -6.71
N THR A 23 7.43 -1.77 -7.67
CA THR A 23 7.07 -1.04 -8.90
C THR A 23 6.20 0.19 -8.60
N SER A 24 5.26 0.06 -7.67
CA SER A 24 4.42 1.18 -7.21
C SER A 24 5.24 2.27 -6.53
N VAL A 25 6.22 1.89 -5.71
CA VAL A 25 7.19 2.82 -5.11
C VAL A 25 8.02 3.54 -6.18
N GLY A 26 8.48 2.83 -7.22
CA GLY A 26 9.15 3.45 -8.36
C GLY A 26 8.28 4.46 -9.13
N ALA A 27 6.99 4.16 -9.31
CA ALA A 27 6.05 5.10 -9.92
C ALA A 27 5.80 6.34 -9.04
N ALA A 28 5.72 6.16 -7.72
CA ALA A 28 5.62 7.26 -6.77
C ALA A 28 6.89 8.12 -6.77
N PHE A 29 8.07 7.50 -6.86
CA PHE A 29 9.34 8.20 -7.02
C PHE A 29 9.37 9.02 -8.31
N SER A 30 8.91 8.48 -9.44
CA SER A 30 8.79 9.24 -10.68
C SER A 30 7.88 10.46 -10.53
N SER A 31 6.76 10.32 -9.81
CA SER A 31 5.82 11.42 -9.56
C SER A 31 6.42 12.51 -8.67
N TYR A 32 7.15 12.10 -7.62
CA TYR A 32 7.93 12.98 -6.77
C TYR A 32 9.03 13.71 -7.56
N TYR A 33 9.86 12.99 -8.29
CA TYR A 33 11.01 13.52 -9.04
C TYR A 33 10.59 14.50 -10.14
N ARG A 34 9.47 14.22 -10.83
CA ARG A 34 8.91 15.09 -11.88
C ARG A 34 8.01 16.20 -11.34
N ASN A 35 7.78 16.26 -10.03
CA ASN A 35 6.82 17.16 -9.39
C ASN A 35 5.44 17.15 -10.09
N SER A 36 4.94 15.96 -10.45
CA SER A 36 3.71 15.83 -11.24
C SER A 36 2.42 16.00 -10.43
N GLY A 37 2.52 16.02 -9.10
CA GLY A 37 1.38 16.03 -8.18
C GLY A 37 0.56 14.72 -8.19
N GLN A 38 1.04 13.67 -8.86
CA GLN A 38 0.38 12.37 -8.91
C GLN A 38 0.66 11.57 -7.61
N VAL A 39 -0.31 10.75 -7.19
CA VAL A 39 -0.19 9.84 -6.06
C VAL A 39 -0.39 8.42 -6.58
N THR A 40 0.48 7.50 -6.16
CA THR A 40 0.35 6.07 -6.49
C THR A 40 -0.40 5.36 -5.40
N ILE A 41 -1.32 4.45 -5.75
CA ILE A 41 -1.94 3.53 -4.80
C ILE A 41 -1.43 2.12 -5.12
N SER A 42 -0.96 1.41 -4.10
CA SER A 42 -0.44 0.04 -4.19
C SER A 42 -1.36 -0.90 -3.44
N PHE A 43 -2.13 -1.71 -4.17
CA PHE A 43 -3.02 -2.75 -3.61
C PHE A 43 -2.30 -4.09 -3.49
N PHE A 44 -2.53 -4.80 -2.38
CA PHE A 44 -2.01 -6.15 -2.12
C PHE A 44 -2.77 -6.81 -0.96
N GLY A 45 -2.71 -8.14 -0.86
CA GLY A 45 -3.35 -8.89 0.24
C GLY A 45 -2.46 -9.06 1.48
N ASP A 46 -3.06 -9.58 2.56
CA ASP A 46 -2.43 -9.87 3.85
C ASP A 46 -1.15 -10.72 3.72
N GLY A 47 -1.19 -11.80 2.92
CA GLY A 47 -0.02 -12.66 2.69
C GLY A 47 1.17 -11.97 2.02
N ALA A 48 0.93 -10.90 1.24
CA ALA A 48 1.99 -10.15 0.59
C ALA A 48 2.84 -9.35 1.61
N THR A 49 2.28 -9.06 2.78
CA THR A 49 2.94 -8.27 3.83
C THR A 49 4.08 -9.03 4.50
N ASN A 50 4.18 -10.34 4.28
CA ASN A 50 5.26 -11.19 4.79
C ASN A 50 6.45 -11.34 3.82
N GLN A 51 6.41 -10.68 2.67
CA GLN A 51 7.50 -10.69 1.69
C GLN A 51 8.54 -9.62 2.02
N GLY A 52 9.83 -9.90 1.81
CA GLY A 52 10.91 -8.92 2.04
C GLY A 52 10.72 -7.61 1.25
N SER A 53 10.24 -7.71 0.01
CA SER A 53 9.98 -6.55 -0.85
C SER A 53 8.95 -5.58 -0.27
N PHE A 54 8.00 -6.06 0.56
CA PHE A 54 7.08 -5.20 1.29
C PHE A 54 7.85 -4.29 2.26
N HIS A 55 8.69 -4.88 3.11
CA HIS A 55 9.45 -4.16 4.13
C HIS A 55 10.41 -3.13 3.51
N GLU A 56 11.14 -3.53 2.47
CA GLU A 56 12.06 -2.65 1.74
C GLU A 56 11.33 -1.47 1.10
N SER A 57 10.17 -1.73 0.48
CA SER A 57 9.36 -0.72 -0.20
C SER A 57 8.80 0.33 0.75
N LEU A 58 8.24 -0.09 1.88
CA LEU A 58 7.66 0.82 2.88
C LEU A 58 8.76 1.70 3.50
N ASN A 59 9.90 1.10 3.84
CA ASN A 59 11.04 1.85 4.38
C ASN A 59 11.54 2.91 3.38
N LEU A 60 11.78 2.52 2.13
CA LEU A 60 12.26 3.45 1.10
C LEU A 60 11.27 4.59 0.84
N ALA A 61 9.98 4.26 0.71
CA ALA A 61 8.93 5.25 0.52
C ALA A 61 8.84 6.24 1.68
N SER A 62 9.03 5.76 2.92
CA SER A 62 9.06 6.61 4.11
C SER A 62 10.24 7.56 4.11
N VAL A 63 11.47 7.05 3.92
CA VAL A 63 12.71 7.85 3.92
C VAL A 63 12.65 8.98 2.90
N TRP A 64 12.11 8.71 1.72
CA TRP A 64 12.00 9.70 0.64
C TRP A 64 10.69 10.49 0.66
N LYS A 65 9.80 10.25 1.63
CA LYS A 65 8.46 10.87 1.72
C LYS A 65 7.68 10.79 0.41
N LEU A 66 7.70 9.62 -0.23
CA LEU A 66 7.08 9.45 -1.54
C LEU A 66 5.54 9.54 -1.48
N PRO A 67 4.89 10.02 -2.55
CA PRO A 67 3.45 10.12 -2.65
C PRO A 67 2.83 8.75 -3.00
N VAL A 68 2.88 7.80 -2.05
CA VAL A 68 2.30 6.46 -2.21
C VAL A 68 1.39 6.09 -1.04
N VAL A 69 0.23 5.51 -1.35
CA VAL A 69 -0.68 4.92 -0.37
C VAL A 69 -0.64 3.41 -0.54
N PHE A 70 -0.28 2.70 0.53
CA PHE A 70 -0.29 1.25 0.57
C PHE A 70 -1.64 0.78 1.11
N VAL A 71 -2.36 -0.03 0.35
CA VAL A 71 -3.68 -0.55 0.71
C VAL A 71 -3.58 -2.07 0.78
N CYS A 72 -3.67 -2.59 2.01
CA CYS A 72 -3.70 -4.00 2.32
C CYS A 72 -5.15 -4.47 2.41
N GLU A 73 -5.56 -5.34 1.50
CA GLU A 73 -6.85 -6.02 1.49
C GLU A 73 -6.73 -7.27 2.38
N ASN A 74 -7.05 -7.13 3.67
CA ASN A 74 -6.92 -8.21 4.65
C ASN A 74 -8.21 -9.05 4.70
N ASN A 75 -8.27 -10.07 3.86
CA ASN A 75 -9.37 -11.05 3.85
C ASN A 75 -9.16 -12.22 4.83
N CYS A 76 -8.17 -12.10 5.72
CA CYS A 76 -7.76 -13.08 6.73
C CYS A 76 -7.13 -14.39 6.22
N TYR A 77 -6.90 -14.55 4.91
CA TYR A 77 -6.33 -15.79 4.34
C TYR A 77 -5.41 -15.57 3.14
N ALA A 78 -4.20 -16.13 3.24
CA ALA A 78 -3.30 -16.33 2.12
C ALA A 78 -3.44 -17.76 1.55
N ILE A 79 -4.33 -17.93 0.56
CA ILE A 79 -4.68 -19.21 -0.06
C ILE A 79 -5.33 -20.17 0.95
N THR A 80 -4.54 -20.91 1.74
CA THR A 80 -5.00 -21.81 2.81
C THR A 80 -4.49 -21.41 4.18
N VAL A 81 -3.63 -20.40 4.27
CA VAL A 81 -2.97 -20.01 5.52
C VAL A 81 -3.76 -18.85 6.14
N PRO A 82 -4.39 -19.06 7.31
CA PRO A 82 -5.02 -17.96 8.04
C PRO A 82 -3.95 -16.97 8.54
N THR A 83 -4.33 -15.70 8.64
CA THR A 83 -3.45 -14.63 9.15
C THR A 83 -2.88 -14.96 10.54
N THR A 84 -3.69 -15.55 11.42
CA THR A 84 -3.29 -15.96 12.77
C THR A 84 -2.15 -17.00 12.82
N CYS A 85 -1.88 -17.71 11.72
CA CYS A 85 -0.75 -18.64 11.62
C CYS A 85 0.50 -18.02 11.01
N SER A 86 0.42 -16.83 10.43
CA SER A 86 1.52 -16.21 9.66
C SER A 86 1.86 -14.78 10.07
N LEU A 87 1.04 -14.16 10.92
CA LEU A 87 1.21 -12.81 11.43
C LEU A 87 1.16 -12.84 12.96
N PRO A 88 2.19 -12.29 13.66
CA PRO A 88 2.19 -12.20 15.11
C PRO A 88 1.45 -10.97 15.64
N VAL A 89 0.94 -10.11 14.75
CA VAL A 89 0.22 -8.87 15.07
C VAL A 89 -1.28 -9.06 14.84
N GLU A 90 -2.09 -8.38 15.63
CA GLU A 90 -3.55 -8.38 15.45
C GLU A 90 -3.95 -7.61 14.18
N ASN A 91 -3.43 -6.40 14.02
CA ASN A 91 -3.63 -5.58 12.83
C ASN A 91 -2.33 -5.48 12.03
N ILE A 92 -2.39 -5.70 10.72
CA ILE A 92 -1.25 -5.52 9.82
C ILE A 92 -0.80 -4.05 9.81
N ALA A 93 -1.74 -3.12 9.96
CA ALA A 93 -1.48 -1.68 10.05
C ALA A 93 -0.54 -1.30 11.20
N ASP A 94 -0.43 -2.12 12.25
CA ASP A 94 0.50 -1.89 13.36
C ASP A 94 1.97 -1.97 12.91
N ARG A 95 2.27 -2.66 11.79
CA ARG A 95 3.61 -2.66 11.19
C ARG A 95 4.03 -1.29 10.66
N ALA A 96 3.08 -0.42 10.33
CA ALA A 96 3.34 0.89 9.72
C ALA A 96 4.22 1.79 10.62
N VAL A 97 4.01 1.73 11.94
CA VAL A 97 4.79 2.53 12.90
C VAL A 97 6.27 2.21 12.85
N GLY A 98 6.64 0.96 12.53
CA GLY A 98 8.03 0.52 12.36
C GLY A 98 8.78 1.23 11.22
N TYR A 99 8.05 1.80 10.26
CA TYR A 99 8.61 2.60 9.17
C TYR A 99 8.42 4.10 9.37
N GLY A 100 7.83 4.53 10.48
CA GLY A 100 7.53 5.93 10.74
C GLY A 100 6.41 6.51 9.86
N ILE A 101 5.47 5.68 9.39
CA ILE A 101 4.34 6.09 8.54
C ILE A 101 3.02 5.82 9.28
N PRO A 102 1.95 6.61 9.03
CA PRO A 102 0.66 6.36 9.64
C PRO A 102 0.04 5.06 9.10
N GLY A 103 -0.43 4.20 10.01
CA GLY A 103 -1.25 3.03 9.72
C GLY A 103 -2.68 3.25 10.19
N LYS A 104 -3.67 2.86 9.37
CA LYS A 104 -5.09 2.89 9.75
C LYS A 104 -5.77 1.57 9.39
N VAL A 105 -6.56 1.06 10.32
CA VAL A 105 -7.51 -0.03 10.06
C VAL A 105 -8.86 0.57 9.72
N VAL A 106 -9.51 0.06 8.67
CA VAL A 106 -10.86 0.45 8.26
C VAL A 106 -11.69 -0.79 7.98
N ASP A 107 -13.00 -0.71 8.16
CA ASP A 107 -13.91 -1.76 7.71
C ASP A 107 -13.97 -1.76 6.17
N GLY A 108 -13.29 -2.72 5.53
CA GLY A 108 -13.26 -2.87 4.07
C GLY A 108 -14.64 -3.14 3.44
N MET A 109 -15.64 -3.55 4.23
CA MET A 109 -17.01 -3.75 3.78
C MET A 109 -17.85 -2.46 3.81
N ASN A 110 -17.33 -1.39 4.42
CA ASN A 110 -17.95 -0.08 4.43
C ASN A 110 -17.29 0.86 3.41
N VAL A 111 -17.89 0.95 2.21
CA VAL A 111 -17.37 1.74 1.09
C VAL A 111 -17.16 3.22 1.43
N LEU A 112 -18.00 3.81 2.30
CA LEU A 112 -17.87 5.21 2.70
C LEU A 112 -16.67 5.41 3.62
N ALA A 113 -16.47 4.50 4.58
CA ALA A 113 -15.31 4.52 5.46
C ALA A 113 -14.00 4.34 4.67
N VAL A 114 -13.97 3.39 3.72
CA VAL A 114 -12.82 3.20 2.83
C VAL A 114 -12.54 4.47 2.00
N TYR A 115 -13.58 5.07 1.41
CA TYR A 115 -13.43 6.30 0.63
C TYR A 115 -12.84 7.44 1.47
N GLU A 116 -13.34 7.67 2.68
CA GLU A 116 -12.87 8.74 3.57
C GLU A 116 -11.40 8.55 3.95
N VAL A 117 -11.03 7.34 4.38
CA VAL A 117 -9.66 7.03 4.82
C VAL A 117 -8.66 7.09 3.66
N VAL A 118 -9.02 6.54 2.49
CA VAL A 118 -8.16 6.60 1.30
C VAL A 118 -8.02 8.04 0.81
N LYS A 119 -9.09 8.84 0.82
CA LYS A 119 -9.04 10.25 0.43
C LYS A 119 -8.08 11.04 1.32
N GLU A 120 -8.17 10.90 2.64
CA GLU A 120 -7.25 11.55 3.58
C GLU A 120 -5.79 11.14 3.33
N ALA A 121 -5.54 9.85 3.09
CA ALA A 121 -4.20 9.35 2.80
C ALA A 121 -3.65 9.90 1.46
N VAL A 122 -4.50 10.01 0.44
CA VAL A 122 -4.13 10.59 -0.87
C VAL A 122 -3.83 12.08 -0.74
N ASP A 123 -4.66 12.83 -0.02
CA ASP A 123 -4.44 14.26 0.22
C ASP A 123 -3.13 14.50 0.99
N ARG A 124 -2.88 13.70 2.04
CA ARG A 124 -1.62 13.71 2.80
C ARG A 124 -0.40 13.43 1.91
N ALA A 125 -0.47 12.40 1.07
CA ALA A 125 0.60 12.03 0.16
C ALA A 125 0.87 13.14 -0.87
N ARG A 126 -0.19 13.76 -1.40
CA ARG A 126 -0.13 14.87 -2.35
C ARG A 126 0.49 16.14 -1.75
N ASP A 127 0.22 16.39 -0.47
CA ASP A 127 0.83 17.48 0.32
C ASP A 127 2.32 17.26 0.66
N GLY A 128 2.93 16.15 0.20
CA GLY A 128 4.33 15.83 0.48
C GLY A 128 4.60 15.38 1.91
N LYS A 129 3.56 14.97 2.66
CA LYS A 129 3.69 14.46 4.03
C LYS A 129 4.08 12.97 4.08
N GLY A 130 4.47 12.40 2.95
CA GLY A 130 4.93 11.03 2.81
C GLY A 130 3.80 10.00 2.70
N PRO A 131 4.17 8.71 2.72
CA PRO A 131 3.23 7.63 2.47
C PRO A 131 2.30 7.37 3.66
N SER A 132 1.26 6.56 3.42
CA SER A 132 0.35 6.04 4.44
C SER A 132 0.06 4.56 4.18
N PHE A 133 -0.28 3.83 5.24
CA PHE A 133 -0.71 2.44 5.18
C PHE A 133 -2.16 2.31 5.63
N ILE A 134 -2.98 1.61 4.84
CA ILE A 134 -4.38 1.33 5.13
C ILE A 134 -4.57 -0.18 5.08
N GLU A 135 -5.17 -0.73 6.13
CA GLU A 135 -5.66 -2.10 6.20
C GLU A 135 -7.18 -2.07 6.13
N ALA A 136 -7.74 -2.83 5.18
CA ALA A 136 -9.17 -2.88 4.90
C ALA A 136 -9.66 -4.34 4.85
#